data_AF-X1JIV6-F1
#
_entry.id   AF-X1JIV6-F1
#
_cell.length_a   1.000
_cell.length_b   1.000
_cell.length_c   1.000
_cell.angle_alpha   90.00
_cell.angle_beta   90.00
_cell.angle_gamma   90.00
#
_symmetry.space_group_name_H-M   'P 1'
#
loop_
_entity.id
_entity.type
_entity.pdbx_description
1 polymer ?
#
loop_
_entity_poly.entity_id
_entity_poly.type
_entity_poly.pdbx_seq_one_letter_code
_entity_poly.pdbx_strand_id
1 'polypeptide(L)'
;MSARARTMVGRRRLFTDQQLIALYKKGMIDREIADELGVTPSAVNYRRRKLGLKCHEPKLLFTDQQLIELHEQGLNDREIGKELEVTPQAVGHRRNRLGLEAHGHKLFTDQQLIDLHEKGLNDREKAEKLGVTPSAVNYRRRKLGPEAHGHKLFTDQQLIDLHERGLNGREIAEKLGVTPSAVSRRRLSLRARNMNE
;
A
#
# COMPACT_ATOMS: atom_id res chain seq x y z
N MET A 1 -7.53 9.03 70.81
CA MET A 1 -8.12 8.19 69.75
C MET A 1 -7.40 8.47 68.43
N SER A 2 -6.42 7.63 68.10
CA SER A 2 -6.42 6.74 66.93
C SER A 2 -5.88 7.39 65.66
N ALA A 3 -4.55 7.38 65.55
CA ALA A 3 -3.83 7.58 64.30
C ALA A 3 -3.97 6.31 63.46
N ARG A 4 -4.57 6.43 62.26
CA ARG A 4 -4.68 5.32 61.31
C ARG A 4 -3.30 5.01 60.73
N ALA A 5 -2.71 3.91 61.17
CA ALA A 5 -1.50 3.34 60.60
C ALA A 5 -1.76 2.95 59.13
N ARG A 6 -1.04 3.60 58.21
CA ARG A 6 -1.03 3.26 56.79
C ARG A 6 0.00 2.13 56.62
N THR A 7 -0.46 0.90 56.55
CA THR A 7 0.37 -0.29 56.30
C THR A 7 1.03 -0.17 54.91
N MET A 8 2.34 0.06 54.88
CA MET A 8 3.14 -0.08 53.66
C MET A 8 3.27 -1.57 53.33
N VAL A 9 2.38 -2.08 52.47
CA VAL A 9 2.58 -3.37 51.82
C VAL A 9 3.75 -3.20 50.85
N GLY A 10 4.94 -3.68 51.24
CA GLY A 10 6.10 -3.71 50.36
C GLY A 10 5.74 -4.41 49.05
N ARG A 11 6.02 -3.77 47.90
CA ARG A 11 5.81 -4.37 46.57
C ARG A 11 6.53 -5.73 46.54
N ARG A 12 5.76 -6.83 46.52
CA ARG A 12 6.31 -8.17 46.28
C ARG A 12 7.03 -8.14 44.93
N ARG A 13 8.24 -8.70 44.87
CA ARG A 13 8.96 -8.86 43.60
C ARG A 13 8.13 -9.75 42.69
N LEU A 14 7.89 -9.30 41.46
CA LEU A 14 7.07 -10.01 40.48
C LEU A 14 7.75 -11.29 39.94
N PHE A 15 9.09 -11.32 39.94
CA PHE A 15 9.91 -12.48 39.54
C PHE A 15 11.28 -12.43 40.24
N THR A 16 12.00 -13.55 40.25
CA THR A 16 13.35 -13.66 40.82
C THR A 16 14.44 -13.44 39.77
N ASP A 17 15.64 -13.07 40.23
CA ASP A 17 16.80 -12.90 39.33
C ASP A 17 17.17 -14.22 38.65
N GLN A 18 16.99 -15.35 39.34
CA GLN A 18 17.24 -16.68 38.77
C GLN A 18 16.28 -17.02 37.64
N GLN A 19 14.99 -16.68 37.77
CA GLN A 19 14.00 -16.87 36.71
C GLN A 19 14.40 -16.04 35.46
N LEU A 20 14.75 -14.78 35.65
CA LEU A 20 15.23 -13.91 34.57
C LEU A 20 16.49 -14.49 33.90
N ILE A 21 17.51 -14.85 34.69
CA ILE A 21 18.79 -15.36 34.17
C ILE A 21 18.59 -16.66 33.41
N ALA A 22 17.71 -17.55 33.88
CA ALA A 22 17.41 -18.81 33.21
C ALA A 22 16.82 -18.58 31.81
N LEU A 23 15.83 -17.69 31.69
CA LEU A 23 15.22 -17.35 30.40
C LEU A 23 16.17 -16.56 29.50
N TYR A 24 16.96 -15.65 30.07
CA TYR A 24 17.99 -14.91 29.36
C TYR A 24 19.07 -15.84 28.76
N LYS A 25 19.50 -16.87 29.50
CA LYS A 25 20.46 -17.88 29.02
C LYS A 25 19.90 -18.74 27.89
N LYS A 26 18.58 -18.86 27.77
CA LYS A 26 17.92 -19.51 26.62
C LYS A 26 17.89 -18.63 25.36
N GLY A 27 18.44 -17.41 25.41
CA GLY A 27 18.49 -16.49 24.27
C GLY A 27 17.19 -15.69 24.05
N MET A 28 16.27 -15.70 25.01
CA MET A 28 14.98 -15.02 24.88
C MET A 28 15.13 -13.50 25.01
N ILE A 29 14.43 -12.74 24.17
CA ILE A 29 14.44 -11.26 24.24
C ILE A 29 13.56 -10.76 25.40
N ASP A 30 13.77 -9.51 25.84
CA ASP A 30 13.06 -8.91 26.99
C ASP A 30 11.52 -9.05 26.90
N ARG A 31 10.97 -9.05 25.68
CA ARG A 31 9.52 -9.25 25.43
C ARG A 31 9.07 -10.68 25.71
N GLU A 32 9.78 -11.67 25.18
CA GLU A 32 9.45 -13.09 25.39
C GLU A 32 9.59 -13.47 26.87
N ILE A 33 10.62 -12.96 27.54
CA ILE A 33 10.80 -13.15 28.98
C ILE A 33 9.65 -12.53 29.77
N ALA A 34 9.14 -11.37 29.33
CA ALA A 34 8.03 -10.70 29.99
C ALA A 34 6.71 -11.46 29.84
N ASP A 35 6.45 -11.99 28.65
CA ASP A 35 5.28 -12.82 28.36
C ASP A 35 5.33 -14.12 29.20
N GLU A 36 6.49 -14.79 29.28
CA GLU A 36 6.69 -16.01 30.06
C GLU A 36 6.51 -15.79 31.58
N LEU A 37 6.97 -14.64 32.09
CA LEU A 37 6.90 -14.31 33.51
C LEU A 37 5.59 -13.58 33.90
N GLY A 38 4.72 -13.27 32.94
CA GLY A 38 3.47 -12.54 33.18
C GLY A 38 3.69 -11.10 33.67
N VAL A 39 4.75 -10.44 33.18
CA VAL A 39 5.13 -9.07 33.59
C VAL A 39 5.27 -8.14 32.40
N THR A 40 5.45 -6.85 32.65
CA THR A 40 5.72 -5.88 31.59
C THR A 40 7.16 -6.00 31.07
N PRO A 41 7.43 -5.83 29.76
CA PRO A 41 8.78 -5.78 29.19
C PRO A 41 9.71 -4.75 29.88
N SER A 42 9.16 -3.62 30.33
CA SER A 42 9.92 -2.61 31.07
C SER A 42 10.47 -3.11 32.41
N ALA A 43 9.76 -4.01 33.10
CA ALA A 43 10.21 -4.59 34.36
C ALA A 43 11.39 -5.55 34.14
N VAL A 44 11.31 -6.37 33.08
CA VAL A 44 12.39 -7.25 32.61
C VAL A 44 13.61 -6.43 32.21
N ASN A 45 13.43 -5.40 31.37
CA ASN A 45 14.50 -4.51 30.93
C ASN A 45 15.22 -3.84 32.10
N TYR A 46 14.46 -3.28 33.04
CA TYR A 46 15.02 -2.66 34.26
C TYR A 46 15.86 -3.65 35.06
N ARG A 47 15.34 -4.87 35.26
CA ARG A 47 16.05 -5.89 36.06
C ARG A 47 17.27 -6.44 35.35
N ARG A 48 17.17 -6.72 34.04
CA ARG A 48 18.29 -7.12 33.18
C ARG A 48 19.44 -6.12 33.24
N ARG A 49 19.13 -4.82 33.11
CA ARG A 49 20.13 -3.73 33.23
C ARG A 49 20.76 -3.66 34.62
N LYS A 50 19.97 -3.83 35.69
CA LYS A 50 20.49 -3.89 37.07
C LYS A 50 21.44 -5.07 37.30
N LEU A 51 21.29 -6.15 36.53
CA LEU A 51 22.15 -7.34 36.57
C LEU A 51 23.34 -7.25 35.59
N GLY A 52 23.50 -6.14 34.85
CA GLY A 52 24.60 -5.94 33.90
C GLY A 52 24.52 -6.80 32.64
N LEU A 53 23.38 -7.44 32.38
CA LEU A 53 23.19 -8.26 31.18
C LEU A 53 22.90 -7.37 29.97
N LYS A 54 23.52 -7.66 28.82
CA LYS A 54 23.26 -6.95 27.56
C LYS A 54 21.87 -7.31 27.01
N CYS A 55 21.34 -6.51 26.10
CA CYS A 55 20.11 -6.91 25.40
C CYS A 55 20.49 -7.99 24.39
N HIS A 56 19.66 -9.02 24.24
CA HIS A 56 19.74 -9.84 23.04
C HIS A 56 19.29 -9.00 21.85
N GLU A 57 20.03 -9.08 20.75
CA GLU A 57 19.66 -8.39 19.53
C GLU A 57 18.28 -8.90 19.07
N PRO A 58 17.34 -8.03 18.73
CA PRO A 58 16.09 -8.46 18.14
C PRO A 58 16.40 -9.22 16.85
N LYS A 59 15.73 -10.37 16.63
CA LYS A 59 15.79 -11.06 15.34
C LYS A 59 15.35 -10.07 14.27
N LEU A 60 16.24 -9.76 13.33
CA LEU A 60 15.91 -8.94 12.18
C LEU A 60 14.84 -9.69 11.38
N LEU A 61 13.70 -9.04 11.15
CA LEU A 61 12.59 -9.63 10.38
C LEU A 61 12.98 -9.85 8.91
N PHE A 62 13.88 -9.00 8.40
CA PHE A 62 14.43 -9.05 7.05
C PHE A 62 15.80 -8.36 7.02
N THR A 63 16.59 -8.64 6.00
CA THR A 63 17.91 -8.03 5.77
C THR A 63 17.79 -6.72 4.98
N ASP A 64 18.78 -5.84 5.11
CA ASP A 64 18.83 -4.61 4.32
C ASP A 64 18.88 -4.90 2.81
N GLN A 65 19.54 -5.98 2.41
CA GLN A 65 19.63 -6.42 1.02
C GLN A 65 18.26 -6.79 0.45
N GLN A 66 17.45 -7.57 1.18
CA GLN A 66 16.09 -7.92 0.76
C GLN A 66 15.21 -6.68 0.58
N LEU A 67 15.36 -5.70 1.47
CA LEU A 67 14.63 -4.43 1.35
C LEU A 67 15.08 -3.65 0.11
N ILE A 68 16.38 -3.55 -0.14
CA ILE A 68 16.93 -2.83 -1.29
C ILE A 68 16.46 -3.47 -2.59
N GLU A 69 16.54 -4.80 -2.72
CA GLU A 69 16.12 -5.50 -3.94
C GLU A 69 14.64 -5.28 -4.26
N LEU A 70 13.75 -5.39 -3.27
CA LEU A 70 12.32 -5.15 -3.46
C LEU A 70 12.03 -3.67 -3.71
N HIS A 71 12.79 -2.76 -3.10
CA HIS A 71 12.70 -1.33 -3.36
C HIS A 71 13.13 -1.01 -4.79
N GLU A 72 14.24 -1.53 -5.28
CA GLU A 72 14.73 -1.33 -6.67
C GLU A 72 13.75 -1.85 -7.72
N GLN A 73 12.95 -2.87 -7.40
CA GLN A 73 11.82 -3.35 -8.22
C GLN A 73 10.64 -2.37 -8.27
N GLY A 74 10.68 -1.27 -7.51
CA GLY A 74 9.68 -0.21 -7.48
C GLY A 74 8.49 -0.47 -6.55
N LEU A 75 8.60 -1.47 -5.66
CA LEU A 75 7.54 -1.76 -4.68
C LEU A 75 7.48 -0.67 -3.61
N ASN A 76 6.26 -0.37 -3.13
CA ASN A 76 6.05 0.52 -1.99
C ASN A 76 6.12 -0.21 -0.65
N ASP A 77 6.25 0.53 0.45
CA ASP A 77 6.41 -0.03 1.80
C ASP A 77 5.31 -1.03 2.18
N ARG A 78 4.10 -0.91 1.61
CA ARG A 78 2.99 -1.85 1.83
C ARG A 78 3.16 -3.14 1.06
N GLU A 79 3.60 -3.07 -0.19
CA GLU A 79 3.90 -4.24 -1.03
C GLU A 79 5.09 -5.01 -0.47
N ILE A 80 6.17 -4.31 -0.13
CA ILE A 80 7.35 -4.88 0.54
C ILE A 80 6.95 -5.52 1.87
N GLY A 81 6.08 -4.87 2.65
CA GLY A 81 5.60 -5.42 3.91
C GLY A 81 4.83 -6.74 3.72
N LYS A 82 4.02 -6.84 2.67
CA LYS A 82 3.35 -8.11 2.33
C LYS A 82 4.35 -9.19 1.93
N GLU A 83 5.32 -8.86 1.08
CA GLU A 83 6.31 -9.81 0.58
C GLU A 83 7.21 -10.36 1.69
N LEU A 84 7.59 -9.50 2.64
CA LEU A 84 8.45 -9.84 3.77
C LEU A 84 7.66 -10.28 5.02
N GLU A 85 6.33 -10.40 4.93
CA GLU A 85 5.42 -10.71 6.05
C GLU A 85 5.61 -9.79 7.28
N VAL A 86 5.88 -8.51 7.04
CA VAL A 86 6.08 -7.49 8.07
C VAL A 86 5.12 -6.31 7.91
N THR A 87 4.96 -5.54 8.98
CA THR A 87 4.17 -4.30 8.91
C THR A 87 4.82 -3.28 7.97
N PRO A 88 4.05 -2.53 7.16
CA PRO A 88 4.58 -1.46 6.30
C PRO A 88 5.37 -0.40 7.08
N GLN A 89 5.02 -0.17 8.35
CA GLN A 89 5.72 0.75 9.24
C GLN A 89 7.15 0.29 9.53
N ALA A 90 7.37 -1.01 9.74
CA ALA A 90 8.71 -1.57 9.96
C ALA A 90 9.59 -1.39 8.72
N VAL A 91 9.02 -1.60 7.53
CA VAL A 91 9.66 -1.34 6.24
C VAL A 91 10.03 0.13 6.11
N GLY A 92 9.07 1.03 6.32
CA GLY A 92 9.30 2.48 6.21
C GLY A 92 10.35 2.99 7.19
N HIS A 93 10.37 2.49 8.44
CA HIS A 93 11.42 2.80 9.40
C HIS A 93 12.81 2.36 8.93
N ARG A 94 12.91 1.14 8.38
CA ARG A 94 14.18 0.62 7.89
C ARG A 94 14.64 1.35 6.62
N ARG A 95 13.73 1.59 5.67
CA ARG A 95 13.93 2.38 4.44
C ARG A 95 14.49 3.76 4.75
N ASN A 96 13.85 4.50 5.67
CA ASN A 96 14.32 5.83 6.10
C ASN A 96 15.73 5.78 6.70
N ARG A 97 16.05 4.72 7.45
CA ARG A 97 17.37 4.55 8.06
C ARG A 97 18.47 4.24 7.04
N LEU A 98 18.11 3.64 5.91
CA LEU A 98 18.99 3.42 4.76
C LEU A 98 19.05 4.62 3.81
N GLY A 99 18.30 5.69 4.06
CA GLY A 99 18.27 6.87 3.19
C GLY A 99 17.59 6.66 1.85
N LEU A 100 16.76 5.61 1.72
CA LEU A 100 16.02 5.30 0.50
C LEU A 100 14.75 6.16 0.43
N GLU A 101 14.45 6.72 -0.74
CA GLU A 101 13.23 7.52 -0.96
C GLU A 101 11.95 6.67 -0.91
N ALA A 102 10.83 7.28 -0.52
CA ALA A 102 9.57 6.54 -0.46
C ALA A 102 8.98 6.36 -1.86
N HIS A 103 8.62 5.12 -2.21
CA HIS A 103 7.72 4.93 -3.34
C HIS A 103 6.31 5.35 -2.96
N GLY A 104 5.74 6.24 -3.77
CA GLY A 104 4.36 6.68 -3.60
C GLY A 104 3.40 5.49 -3.68
N HIS A 105 2.32 5.56 -2.91
CA HIS A 105 1.28 4.55 -2.93
C HIS A 105 0.62 4.54 -4.32
N LYS A 106 0.89 3.50 -5.12
CA LYS A 106 0.20 3.28 -6.39
C LYS A 106 -1.13 2.57 -6.07
N LEU A 107 -2.24 3.07 -6.60
CA LEU A 107 -3.54 2.41 -6.48
C LEU A 107 -3.65 1.19 -7.41
N PHE A 108 -2.86 1.19 -8.48
CA PHE A 108 -2.74 0.16 -9.50
C PHE A 108 -1.37 0.27 -10.17
N THR A 109 -0.87 -0.81 -10.77
CA THR A 109 0.43 -0.83 -11.46
C THR A 109 0.33 -0.15 -12.82
N ASP A 110 1.47 0.30 -13.35
CA ASP A 110 1.51 0.91 -14.68
C ASP A 110 1.14 -0.13 -15.76
N GLN A 111 1.55 -1.39 -15.57
CA GLN A 111 1.18 -2.50 -16.45
C GLN A 111 -0.33 -2.74 -16.48
N GLN A 112 -1.00 -2.75 -15.32
CA GLN A 112 -2.46 -2.87 -15.27
C GLN A 112 -3.16 -1.77 -16.07
N LEU A 113 -2.64 -0.55 -16.05
CA LEU A 113 -3.20 0.55 -16.82
C LEU A 113 -2.97 0.38 -18.33
N ILE A 114 -1.78 -0.09 -18.73
CA ILE A 114 -1.40 -0.37 -20.12
C ILE A 114 -2.27 -1.48 -20.70
N ASP A 115 -2.38 -2.62 -20.01
CA ASP A 115 -3.18 -3.77 -20.47
C ASP A 115 -4.65 -3.39 -20.71
N LEU A 116 -5.22 -2.55 -19.84
CA LEU A 116 -6.58 -2.07 -19.99
C LEU A 116 -6.71 -1.07 -21.14
N HIS A 117 -5.66 -0.30 -21.43
CA HIS A 117 -5.65 0.59 -22.57
C HIS A 117 -5.53 -0.15 -23.90
N GLU A 118 -4.69 -1.17 -23.98
CA GLU A 118 -4.56 -2.04 -25.16
C GLU A 118 -5.88 -2.73 -25.48
N LYS A 119 -6.66 -3.09 -24.46
CA LYS A 119 -8.04 -3.59 -24.59
C LYS A 119 -9.05 -2.52 -25.07
N GLY A 120 -8.60 -1.29 -25.30
CA GLY A 120 -9.42 -0.18 -25.79
C GLY A 120 -10.31 0.48 -24.74
N LEU A 121 -10.18 0.15 -23.45
CA LEU A 121 -11.09 0.69 -22.44
C LEU A 121 -10.88 2.19 -22.24
N ASN A 122 -11.99 2.89 -22.00
CA ASN A 122 -11.96 4.30 -21.62
C ASN A 122 -11.57 4.48 -20.13
N ASP A 123 -11.22 5.69 -19.72
CA ASP A 123 -10.73 5.96 -18.34
C ASP A 123 -11.78 5.63 -17.27
N ARG A 124 -13.08 5.65 -17.60
CA ARG A 124 -14.17 5.30 -16.67
C ARG A 124 -14.27 3.78 -16.47
N GLU A 125 -14.23 3.01 -17.55
CA GLU A 125 -14.19 1.54 -17.52
C GLU A 125 -12.92 1.03 -16.84
N LYS A 126 -11.78 1.70 -17.09
CA LYS A 126 -10.51 1.42 -16.38
C LYS A 126 -10.66 1.66 -14.88
N ALA A 127 -11.24 2.80 -14.50
CA ALA A 127 -11.42 3.15 -13.11
C ALA A 127 -12.32 2.15 -12.37
N GLU A 128 -13.41 1.73 -13.00
CA GLU A 128 -14.31 0.70 -12.48
C GLU A 128 -13.60 -0.64 -12.30
N LYS A 129 -12.84 -1.11 -13.30
CA LYS A 129 -12.07 -2.37 -13.20
C LYS A 129 -10.94 -2.32 -12.17
N LEU A 130 -10.32 -1.16 -11.99
CA LEU A 130 -9.21 -0.97 -11.04
C LEU A 130 -9.71 -0.62 -9.63
N GLY A 131 -11.02 -0.42 -9.44
CA GLY A 131 -11.59 -0.02 -8.14
C GLY A 131 -11.13 1.37 -7.68
N VAL A 132 -10.88 2.29 -8.62
CA VAL A 132 -10.38 3.65 -8.35
C VAL A 132 -11.29 4.71 -8.98
N THR A 133 -10.97 5.98 -8.74
CA THR A 133 -11.68 7.08 -9.41
C THR A 133 -11.13 7.32 -10.82
N PRO A 134 -11.95 7.79 -11.77
CA PRO A 134 -11.48 8.21 -13.11
C PRO A 134 -10.35 9.25 -13.05
N SER A 135 -10.36 10.12 -12.03
CA SER A 135 -9.31 11.10 -11.80
C SER A 135 -7.95 10.48 -11.44
N ALA A 136 -7.93 9.36 -10.70
CA ALA A 136 -6.69 8.64 -10.39
C ALA A 136 -6.08 8.01 -11.65
N VAL A 137 -6.93 7.41 -12.50
CA VAL A 137 -6.55 6.90 -13.83
C VAL A 137 -5.98 8.03 -14.69
N ASN A 138 -6.66 9.18 -14.74
CA ASN A 138 -6.23 10.35 -15.50
C ASN A 138 -4.85 10.86 -15.05
N TYR A 139 -4.67 11.04 -13.73
CA TYR A 139 -3.43 11.51 -13.15
C TYR A 139 -2.26 10.58 -13.50
N ARG A 140 -2.46 9.26 -13.35
CA ARG A 140 -1.41 8.29 -13.66
C ARG A 140 -1.10 8.23 -15.15
N ARG A 141 -2.13 8.25 -16.01
CA ARG A 141 -1.99 8.32 -17.48
C ARG A 141 -1.16 9.53 -17.91
N ARG A 142 -1.45 10.71 -17.37
CA ARG A 142 -0.68 11.94 -17.67
C ARG A 142 0.78 11.85 -17.23
N LYS A 143 1.06 11.16 -16.12
CA LYS A 143 2.41 10.95 -15.61
C LYS A 143 3.24 9.97 -16.46
N LEU A 144 2.58 9.02 -17.14
CA LEU A 144 3.22 8.08 -18.06
C LEU A 144 3.49 8.65 -19.47
N GLY A 145 2.88 9.78 -19.82
CA GLY A 145 3.20 10.57 -21.02
C GLY A 145 1.99 10.89 -21.92
N PRO A 146 1.98 12.07 -22.59
CA PRO A 146 0.85 12.54 -23.41
C PRO A 146 0.68 11.81 -24.77
N GLU A 147 1.77 11.26 -25.32
CA GLU A 147 1.79 10.46 -26.56
C GLU A 147 1.08 9.11 -26.39
N ALA A 148 1.04 8.58 -25.17
CA ALA A 148 0.57 7.23 -24.96
C ALA A 148 -0.93 7.15 -25.30
N HIS A 149 -1.81 7.90 -24.63
CA HIS A 149 -3.22 7.49 -24.56
C HIS A 149 -4.14 8.71 -24.57
N GLY A 150 -4.44 9.27 -25.75
CA GLY A 150 -5.42 10.36 -25.89
C GLY A 150 -6.79 9.99 -25.27
N HIS A 151 -7.49 10.97 -24.71
CA HIS A 151 -8.84 10.78 -24.15
C HIS A 151 -9.83 10.28 -25.22
N LYS A 152 -9.98 8.97 -25.35
CA LYS A 152 -11.15 8.37 -25.99
C LYS A 152 -12.20 8.18 -24.89
N LEU A 153 -13.22 9.06 -24.90
CA LEU A 153 -14.38 8.93 -24.02
C LEU A 153 -15.15 7.63 -24.26
N PHE A 154 -15.00 7.07 -25.47
CA PHE A 154 -15.53 5.80 -25.94
C PHE A 154 -14.71 5.37 -27.17
N THR A 155 -14.74 4.08 -27.51
CA THR A 155 -14.03 3.56 -28.70
C THR A 155 -14.79 3.85 -29.99
N ASP A 156 -14.07 3.85 -31.11
CA ASP A 156 -14.69 4.01 -32.42
C ASP A 156 -15.64 2.84 -32.71
N GLN A 157 -15.29 1.62 -32.26
CA GLN A 157 -16.14 0.44 -32.35
C GLN A 157 -17.43 0.59 -31.54
N GLN A 158 -17.35 1.07 -30.29
CA GLN A 158 -18.54 1.35 -29.47
C GLN A 158 -19.48 2.36 -30.15
N LEU A 159 -18.92 3.39 -30.79
CA LEU A 159 -19.70 4.36 -31.53
C LEU A 159 -20.33 3.77 -32.79
N ILE A 160 -19.60 2.93 -33.54
CA ILE A 160 -20.07 2.26 -34.77
C ILE A 160 -21.18 1.27 -34.42
N ASP A 161 -20.94 0.35 -33.48
CA ASP A 161 -21.91 -0.68 -33.05
C ASP A 161 -23.24 -0.05 -32.59
N LEU A 162 -23.17 1.03 -31.79
CA LEU A 162 -24.38 1.71 -31.33
C LEU A 162 -25.07 2.48 -32.46
N HIS A 163 -24.31 3.00 -33.43
CA HIS A 163 -24.88 3.67 -34.59
C HIS A 163 -25.56 2.67 -35.55
N GLU A 164 -24.97 1.50 -35.77
CA GLU A 164 -25.52 0.40 -36.57
C GLU A 164 -26.80 -0.18 -35.94
N ARG A 165 -26.89 -0.17 -34.61
CA ARG A 165 -28.13 -0.48 -33.88
C ARG A 165 -29.22 0.59 -34.01
N GLY A 166 -28.98 1.64 -34.79
CA GLY A 166 -29.94 2.70 -35.09
C GLY A 166 -30.04 3.80 -34.03
N LEU A 167 -29.16 3.83 -33.01
CA LEU A 167 -29.27 4.84 -31.95
C LEU A 167 -28.86 6.22 -32.46
N ASN A 168 -29.63 7.22 -32.03
CA ASN A 168 -29.33 8.61 -32.29
C ASN A 168 -28.22 9.13 -31.34
N GLY A 169 -27.61 10.27 -31.69
CA GLY A 169 -26.45 10.78 -30.94
C GLY A 169 -26.70 11.06 -29.46
N ARG A 170 -27.96 11.31 -29.06
CA ARG A 170 -28.35 11.54 -27.67
C ARG A 170 -28.44 10.23 -26.88
N GLU A 171 -29.04 9.20 -27.47
CA GLU A 171 -29.12 7.85 -26.89
C GLU A 171 -27.74 7.21 -26.76
N ILE A 172 -26.88 7.41 -27.76
CA ILE A 172 -25.49 6.97 -27.70
C ILE A 172 -24.75 7.68 -26.57
N ALA A 173 -24.94 8.99 -26.43
CA ALA A 173 -24.31 9.77 -25.38
C ALA A 173 -24.72 9.30 -23.98
N GLU A 174 -26.00 9.01 -23.79
CA GLU A 174 -26.54 8.47 -22.54
C GLU A 174 -25.96 7.07 -22.24
N LYS A 175 -25.97 6.17 -23.21
CA LYS A 175 -25.38 4.82 -23.04
C LYS A 175 -23.89 4.81 -22.75
N LEU A 176 -23.15 5.74 -23.35
CA LEU A 176 -21.70 5.83 -23.16
C LEU A 176 -21.33 6.71 -21.94
N GLY A 177 -22.31 7.35 -21.30
CA GLY A 177 -22.08 8.24 -20.16
C GLY A 177 -21.29 9.50 -20.51
N VAL A 178 -21.51 10.05 -21.71
CA VAL A 178 -20.79 11.20 -22.28
C VAL A 178 -21.78 12.28 -22.74
N THR A 179 -21.26 13.43 -23.19
CA THR A 179 -22.11 14.49 -23.76
C THR A 179 -22.45 14.21 -25.23
N PRO A 180 -23.65 14.58 -25.72
CA PRO A 180 -24.00 14.48 -27.14
C PRO A 180 -22.98 15.17 -28.07
N SER A 181 -22.40 16.27 -27.62
CA SER A 181 -21.35 17.00 -28.35
C SER A 181 -20.07 16.18 -28.56
N ALA A 182 -19.72 15.31 -27.60
CA ALA A 182 -18.58 14.39 -27.75
C ALA A 182 -18.83 13.34 -28.84
N VAL A 183 -20.05 12.78 -28.88
CA VAL A 183 -20.50 11.85 -29.93
C VAL A 183 -20.44 12.51 -31.30
N SER A 184 -20.99 13.72 -31.44
CA SER A 184 -20.98 14.47 -32.71
C SER A 184 -19.58 14.78 -33.20
N ARG A 185 -18.69 15.28 -32.31
CA ARG A 185 -17.30 15.58 -32.68
C ARG A 185 -16.55 14.34 -33.16
N ARG A 186 -16.78 13.19 -32.51
CA ARG A 186 -16.11 11.94 -32.90
C ARG A 186 -16.66 11.37 -34.22
N ARG A 187 -17.97 11.43 -34.46
CA ARG A 187 -18.58 11.07 -35.75
C ARG A 187 -17.99 11.88 -36.91
N LEU A 188 -17.82 13.19 -36.72
CA LEU A 188 -17.20 14.07 -37.71
C LEU A 188 -15.73 13.70 -37.98
N SER A 189 -14.97 13.41 -36.91
CA SER A 189 -13.57 12.99 -37.04
C SER A 189 -13.40 11.65 -37.76
N LEU A 190 -14.31 10.70 -37.58
CA LEU A 190 -14.29 9.41 -38.29
C LEU A 190 -14.64 9.56 -39.77
N ARG A 191 -15.66 10.36 -40.08
CA ARG A 191 -16.01 10.70 -41.48
C ARG A 191 -14.85 11.37 -42.21
N ALA A 192 -14.16 12.30 -41.56
CA ALA A 192 -13.01 12.98 -42.15
C ALA A 192 -11.80 12.06 -42.38
N ARG A 193 -11.64 10.99 -41.58
CA ARG A 193 -10.60 9.97 -41.80
C ARG A 193 -10.92 9.06 -42.98
N ASN A 194 -12.16 8.58 -43.07
CA ASN A 194 -12.60 7.68 -44.15
C ASN A 194 -12.72 8.38 -45.53
N MET A 195 -12.60 9.71 -45.60
CA MET A 195 -12.56 10.46 -46.87
C MET A 195 -11.13 10.72 -47.38
N ASN A 196 -10.10 10.44 -46.57
CA ASN A 196 -8.70 10.67 -46.90
C ASN A 196 -7.92 9.36 -47.12
N GLU A 197 -8.60 8.22 -47.12
CA GLU A 197 -8.12 6.89 -47.55
C GLU A 197 -8.77 6.56 -48.91
#